data_AF-A0A359GZH7-F1
#
_entry.id   AF-A0A359GZH7-F1
#
_cell.length_a   1.000
_cell.length_b   1.000
_cell.length_c   1.000
_cell.angle_alpha   90.00
_cell.angle_beta   90.00
_cell.angle_gamma   90.00
#
_symmetry.space_group_name_H-M   'P 1'
#
loop_
_entity.id
_entity.type
_entity.pdbx_description
1 polymer ?
#
loop_
_entity_poly.entity_id
_entity_poly.type
_entity_poly.pdbx_seq_one_letter_code
_entity_poly.pdbx_strand_id
1 'polypeptide(L)'
;YISAMDEWAFVFDSAREKLINHFDVASLKGFGIENMPLAVTAAGAILSYLELTRHDSLGHLCSISRIDEEEYVWIDKFTFRNLEVFGSYADEGASLIKVIDKTSSPMGGRLLRNWIAMPVKSIEELNVRHNIVEVLLKDNERREELRGCLEDLGDLERIISKAAAGKISPREVVQLKKGLQQIPPIKEICSGVAGTGTNGEATDLAELILKLDNCSPLVEQLIREILPDPAGQIGKGDIICPGISE
;
A
#
# COMPACT_ATOMS: atom_id res chain seq x y z
N TYR A 1 -4.59 19.05 13.33
CA TYR A 1 -5.33 19.96 12.44
C TYR A 1 -6.73 19.40 12.27
N ILE A 2 -7.77 20.22 12.42
CA ILE A 2 -9.16 19.86 12.15
C ILE A 2 -9.59 20.75 10.99
N SER A 3 -10.11 20.14 9.92
CA SER A 3 -10.69 20.85 8.78
C SER A 3 -12.20 20.69 8.84
N ALA A 4 -12.93 21.79 8.95
CA ALA A 4 -14.38 21.79 8.92
C ALA A 4 -14.89 21.69 7.47
N MET A 5 -16.02 21.00 7.29
CA MET A 5 -16.77 20.90 6.04
C MET A 5 -18.18 21.43 6.29
N ASP A 6 -18.78 22.05 5.27
CA ASP A 6 -20.16 22.52 5.37
C ASP A 6 -21.15 21.37 5.48
N GLU A 7 -22.33 21.63 6.06
CA GLU A 7 -23.38 20.63 6.31
C GLU A 7 -23.83 19.88 5.06
N TRP A 8 -23.78 20.53 3.88
CA TRP A 8 -24.18 19.90 2.61
C TRP A 8 -23.35 18.66 2.28
N ALA A 9 -22.08 18.61 2.71
CA ALA A 9 -21.21 17.47 2.47
C ALA A 9 -21.63 16.23 3.28
N PHE A 10 -22.46 16.41 4.31
CA PHE A 10 -22.97 15.36 5.19
C PHE A 10 -24.44 15.00 4.89
N VAL A 11 -24.95 15.36 3.71
CA VAL A 11 -26.29 14.92 3.26
C VAL A 11 -26.18 13.53 2.65
N PHE A 12 -26.92 12.56 3.21
CA PHE A 12 -26.84 11.14 2.83
C PHE A 12 -27.02 10.90 1.33
N ASP A 13 -28.07 11.46 0.71
CA ASP A 13 -28.37 11.20 -0.70
C ASP A 13 -27.25 11.68 -1.62
N SER A 14 -26.70 12.86 -1.34
CA SER A 14 -25.57 13.42 -2.09
C SER A 14 -24.28 12.64 -1.87
N ALA A 15 -23.99 12.24 -0.63
CA ALA A 15 -22.85 11.40 -0.28
C ALA A 15 -22.92 10.04 -0.98
N ARG A 16 -24.10 9.41 -1.00
CA ARG A 16 -24.35 8.12 -1.65
C ARG A 16 -24.17 8.22 -3.15
N GLU A 17 -24.77 9.23 -3.79
CA GLU A 17 -24.63 9.47 -5.23
C GLU A 17 -23.17 9.70 -5.61
N LYS A 18 -22.43 10.49 -4.81
CA LYS A 18 -21.01 10.74 -5.05
C LYS A 18 -20.17 9.46 -4.99
N LEU A 19 -20.39 8.59 -4.01
CA LEU A 19 -19.69 7.32 -3.91
C LEU A 19 -20.01 6.39 -5.08
N ILE A 20 -21.29 6.30 -5.49
CA ILE A 20 -21.72 5.52 -6.66
C ILE A 20 -21.03 6.00 -7.93
N ASN A 21 -21.01 7.32 -8.15
CA ASN A 21 -20.37 7.92 -9.32
C ASN A 21 -18.84 7.74 -9.31
N HIS A 22 -18.22 7.88 -8.14
CA HIS A 22 -16.77 7.72 -7.99
C HIS A 22 -16.29 6.28 -8.23
N PHE A 23 -17.00 5.29 -7.68
CA PHE A 23 -16.66 3.88 -7.86
C PHE A 23 -17.22 3.25 -9.14
N ASP A 24 -18.01 4.00 -9.93
CA ASP A 24 -18.69 3.54 -11.14
C ASP A 24 -19.52 2.26 -10.92
N VAL A 25 -20.40 2.30 -9.91
CA VAL A 25 -21.26 1.15 -9.53
C VAL A 25 -22.73 1.54 -9.46
N ALA A 26 -23.63 0.60 -9.72
CA ALA A 26 -25.08 0.86 -9.60
C ALA A 26 -25.58 0.99 -8.14
N SER A 27 -24.85 0.41 -7.17
CA SER A 27 -25.19 0.49 -5.74
C SER A 27 -23.98 0.16 -4.87
N LEU A 28 -24.03 0.50 -3.58
CA LEU A 28 -23.00 0.21 -2.60
C LEU A 28 -23.17 -1.17 -1.94
N LYS A 29 -24.11 -2.00 -2.41
CA LYS A 29 -24.32 -3.37 -1.92
C LYS A 29 -23.08 -4.24 -2.09
N GLY A 30 -22.34 -4.09 -3.19
CA GLY A 30 -21.10 -4.83 -3.44
C GLY A 30 -19.98 -4.52 -2.43
N PHE A 31 -20.02 -3.35 -1.80
CA PHE A 31 -19.09 -2.95 -0.74
C PHE A 31 -19.60 -3.30 0.67
N GLY A 32 -20.83 -3.81 0.80
CA GLY A 32 -21.43 -4.15 2.09
C GLY A 32 -21.81 -2.96 2.98
N ILE A 33 -21.86 -1.73 2.43
CA ILE A 33 -22.15 -0.50 3.20
C ILE A 33 -23.49 0.16 2.87
N GLU A 34 -24.27 -0.40 1.94
CA GLU A 34 -25.55 0.19 1.46
C GLU A 34 -26.50 0.58 2.61
N ASN A 35 -26.59 -0.25 3.64
CA ASN A 35 -27.50 -0.06 4.77
C ASN A 35 -26.84 0.66 5.97
N MET A 36 -25.71 1.36 5.76
CA MET A 36 -24.95 2.04 6.81
C MET A 36 -24.96 3.56 6.58
N PRO A 37 -26.10 4.27 6.83
CA PRO A 37 -26.28 5.66 6.41
C PRO A 37 -25.22 6.60 6.97
N LEU A 38 -24.83 6.44 8.24
CA LEU A 38 -23.78 7.28 8.84
C LEU A 38 -22.40 7.03 8.21
N ALA A 39 -22.07 5.78 7.86
CA ALA A 39 -20.80 5.44 7.22
C ALA A 39 -20.74 5.98 5.79
N VAL A 40 -21.83 5.82 5.02
CA VAL A 40 -21.97 6.36 3.66
C VAL A 40 -21.85 7.88 3.67
N THR A 41 -22.55 8.56 4.59
CA THR A 41 -22.45 10.01 4.76
C THR A 41 -21.03 10.46 5.06
N ALA A 42 -20.36 9.81 6.03
CA ALA A 42 -18.99 10.16 6.39
C ALA A 42 -18.00 9.94 5.23
N ALA A 43 -18.13 8.83 4.50
CA ALA A 43 -17.30 8.53 3.35
C ALA A 43 -17.49 9.54 2.20
N GLY A 44 -18.74 9.92 1.90
CA GLY A 44 -19.02 10.94 0.88
C GLY A 44 -18.53 12.34 1.29
N ALA A 45 -18.55 12.68 2.58
CA ALA A 45 -17.98 13.93 3.08
C ALA A 45 -16.45 13.96 2.92
N ILE A 46 -15.76 12.85 3.23
CA ILE A 46 -14.31 12.70 3.02
C ILE A 46 -13.98 12.85 1.54
N LEU A 47 -14.73 12.18 0.66
CA LEU A 47 -14.52 12.25 -0.78
C LEU A 47 -14.70 13.69 -1.31
N SER A 48 -15.72 14.40 -0.82
CA SER A 48 -15.93 15.82 -1.13
C SER A 48 -14.78 16.71 -0.66
N TYR A 49 -14.21 16.44 0.51
CA TYR A 49 -13.05 17.17 1.01
C TYR A 49 -11.80 16.93 0.14
N LEU A 50 -11.59 15.70 -0.31
CA LEU A 50 -10.46 15.36 -1.20
C LEU A 50 -10.56 16.06 -2.55
N GLU A 51 -11.77 16.18 -3.11
CA GLU A 51 -12.02 16.95 -4.35
C GLU A 51 -11.72 18.45 -4.16
N LEU A 52 -12.16 19.04 -3.04
CA LEU A 52 -11.96 20.45 -2.74
C LEU A 52 -10.48 20.82 -2.53
N THR A 53 -9.68 19.90 -1.96
CA THR A 53 -8.27 20.14 -1.64
C THR A 53 -7.31 19.96 -2.83
N ARG A 54 -7.82 20.00 -4.07
CA ARG A 54 -7.04 20.02 -5.33
C ARG A 54 -6.22 18.74 -5.54
N HIS A 55 -6.84 17.58 -5.33
CA HIS A 55 -6.35 16.31 -5.85
C HIS A 55 -6.98 16.07 -7.23
N ASP A 56 -6.25 16.43 -8.30
CA ASP A 56 -6.63 16.04 -9.65
C ASP A 56 -6.60 14.51 -9.73
N SER A 57 -7.72 13.89 -10.13
CA SER A 57 -7.92 12.43 -10.24
C SER A 57 -7.82 11.62 -8.93
N LEU A 58 -8.97 11.32 -8.33
CA LEU A 58 -9.10 10.36 -7.22
C LEU A 58 -9.24 8.90 -7.70
N GLY A 59 -8.99 8.62 -8.97
CA GLY A 59 -9.21 7.29 -9.57
C GLY A 59 -8.39 6.14 -8.97
N HIS A 60 -7.40 6.42 -8.12
CA HIS A 60 -6.66 5.42 -7.33
C HIS A 60 -7.43 4.91 -6.11
N LEU A 61 -8.48 5.62 -5.68
CA LEU A 61 -9.40 5.15 -4.65
C LEU A 61 -10.39 4.18 -5.31
N CYS A 62 -9.96 2.94 -5.51
CA CYS A 62 -10.71 1.94 -6.28
C CYS A 62 -11.76 1.18 -5.46
N SER A 63 -11.70 1.23 -4.14
CA SER A 63 -12.60 0.47 -3.27
C SER A 63 -12.83 1.13 -1.92
N ILE A 64 -13.89 0.71 -1.25
CA ILE A 64 -14.23 1.03 0.13
C ILE A 64 -14.70 -0.25 0.83
N SER A 65 -14.32 -0.43 2.08
CA SER A 65 -14.77 -1.54 2.91
C SER A 65 -15.14 -1.06 4.30
N ARG A 66 -16.10 -1.74 4.93
CA ARG A 66 -16.33 -1.61 6.37
C ARG A 66 -15.26 -2.39 7.12
N ILE A 67 -14.87 -1.90 8.28
CA ILE A 67 -14.04 -2.66 9.23
C ILE A 67 -14.99 -3.43 10.12
N ASP A 68 -14.97 -4.76 10.07
CA ASP A 68 -15.81 -5.60 10.92
C ASP A 68 -15.18 -5.74 12.32
N GLU A 69 -16.02 -5.70 13.36
CA GLU A 69 -15.56 -5.91 14.72
C GLU A 69 -15.09 -7.35 14.98
N GLU A 70 -15.62 -8.30 14.22
CA GLU A 70 -15.27 -9.71 14.32
C GLU A 70 -13.95 -10.06 13.65
N GLU A 71 -13.45 -9.23 12.72
CA GLU A 71 -12.21 -9.48 12.00
C GLU A 71 -10.95 -9.13 12.81
N TYR A 72 -11.07 -8.14 13.72
CA TYR A 72 -9.92 -7.58 14.43
C TYR A 72 -10.09 -7.57 15.95
N VAL A 73 -8.97 -7.65 16.67
CA VAL A 73 -8.92 -7.46 18.11
C VAL A 73 -9.09 -5.98 18.43
N TRP A 74 -10.22 -5.64 19.07
CA TRP A 74 -10.46 -4.29 19.57
C TRP A 74 -9.65 -4.03 20.82
N ILE A 75 -8.80 -3.01 20.76
CA ILE A 75 -8.02 -2.52 21.89
C ILE A 75 -8.46 -1.08 22.13
N ASP A 76 -8.96 -0.81 23.34
CA ASP A 76 -9.36 0.54 23.68
C ASP A 76 -8.14 1.48 23.73
N LYS A 77 -8.39 2.77 23.55
CA LYS A 77 -7.33 3.79 23.50
C LYS A 77 -6.44 3.80 24.74
N PHE A 78 -6.98 3.51 25.93
CA PHE A 78 -6.20 3.49 27.16
C PHE A 78 -5.25 2.28 27.18
N THR A 79 -5.74 1.08 26.85
CA THR A 79 -4.91 -0.12 26.73
C THR A 79 -3.84 0.03 25.65
N PHE A 80 -4.22 0.49 24.44
CA PHE A 80 -3.30 0.69 23.32
C PHE A 80 -2.13 1.62 23.68
N ARG A 81 -2.46 2.66 24.46
CA ARG A 81 -1.52 3.65 24.94
C ARG A 81 -0.59 3.11 26.02
N ASN A 82 -1.10 2.32 26.96
CA ASN A 82 -0.30 1.71 28.03
C ASN A 82 0.60 0.58 27.54
N LEU A 83 0.22 -0.07 26.42
CA LEU A 83 1.08 -1.00 25.69
C LEU A 83 2.24 -0.32 24.95
N GLU A 84 2.27 1.03 24.94
CA GLU A 84 3.30 1.84 24.27
C GLU A 84 3.55 1.40 22.82
N VAL A 85 2.48 1.12 22.08
CA VAL A 85 2.56 0.50 20.75
C VAL A 85 3.30 1.40 19.74
N PHE A 86 2.89 2.67 19.67
CA PHE A 86 3.46 3.66 18.72
C PHE A 86 4.25 4.79 19.37
N GLY A 87 4.23 4.89 20.70
CA GLY A 87 4.95 5.92 21.45
C GLY A 87 5.19 5.46 22.87
N SER A 88 6.25 5.99 23.49
CA SER A 88 6.60 5.70 24.88
C SER A 88 6.43 6.96 25.73
N TYR A 89 6.10 6.78 27.02
CA TYR A 89 5.99 7.85 28.01
C TYR A 89 7.31 8.16 28.71
N ALA A 90 8.30 7.27 28.62
CA ALA A 90 9.61 7.50 29.18
C ALA A 90 10.49 8.32 28.21
N ASP A 91 11.26 9.28 28.75
CA ASP A 91 12.14 10.15 27.95
C ASP A 91 13.15 9.36 27.11
N GLU A 92 13.66 8.23 27.63
CA GLU A 92 14.53 7.29 26.90
C GLU A 92 13.83 5.97 26.50
N GLY A 93 12.49 5.95 26.55
CA GLY A 93 11.71 4.76 26.26
C GLY A 93 11.71 4.34 24.79
N ALA A 94 11.40 3.06 24.55
CA ALA A 94 11.20 2.52 23.22
C ALA A 94 9.82 1.87 23.11
N SER A 95 8.96 2.46 22.28
CA SER A 95 7.68 1.86 21.90
C SER A 95 7.89 0.54 21.15
N LEU A 96 6.91 -0.36 21.18
CA LEU A 96 6.94 -1.64 20.46
C LEU A 96 7.40 -1.45 19.00
N ILE A 97 6.79 -0.52 18.26
CA ILE A 97 7.12 -0.29 16.85
C ILE A 97 8.58 0.10 16.64
N LYS A 98 9.19 0.87 17.55
CA LYS A 98 10.59 1.30 17.45
C LYS A 98 11.55 0.11 17.54
N VAL A 99 11.15 -0.93 18.26
CA VAL A 99 11.93 -2.15 18.44
C VAL A 99 11.78 -3.08 17.24
N ILE A 100 10.55 -3.35 16.82
CA ILE A 100 10.25 -4.40 15.82
C ILE A 100 10.28 -3.92 14.37
N ASP A 101 10.12 -2.62 14.11
CA ASP A 101 10.19 -2.06 12.75
C ASP A 101 11.65 -2.07 12.26
N LYS A 102 12.01 -3.16 11.57
CA LYS A 102 13.24 -3.37 10.81
C LYS A 102 12.94 -3.59 9.34
N THR A 103 11.84 -2.99 8.86
CA THR A 103 11.38 -3.16 7.49
C THR A 103 12.33 -2.47 6.51
N SER A 104 12.52 -3.10 5.35
CA SER A 104 13.42 -2.62 4.30
C SER A 104 12.81 -1.55 3.39
N SER A 105 11.49 -1.37 3.43
CA SER A 105 10.80 -0.38 2.61
C SER A 105 9.82 0.46 3.45
N PRO A 106 9.61 1.75 3.11
CA PRO A 106 8.63 2.58 3.81
C PRO A 106 7.20 2.04 3.77
N MET A 107 6.80 1.40 2.66
CA MET A 107 5.49 0.74 2.56
C MET A 107 5.39 -0.48 3.47
N GLY A 108 6.48 -1.25 3.64
CA GLY A 108 6.54 -2.34 4.62
C GLY A 108 6.38 -1.84 6.06
N GLY A 109 7.02 -0.72 6.40
CA GLY A 109 6.87 -0.09 7.72
C GLY A 109 5.45 0.41 7.99
N ARG A 110 4.76 0.95 6.97
CA ARG A 110 3.34 1.31 7.08
C ARG A 110 2.45 0.08 7.25
N LEU A 111 2.70 -0.98 6.48
CA LEU A 111 1.97 -2.24 6.59
C LEU A 111 2.12 -2.85 7.99
N LEU A 112 3.34 -2.89 8.53
CA LEU A 112 3.61 -3.38 9.87
C LEU A 112 2.84 -2.57 10.93
N ARG A 113 2.85 -1.24 10.84
CA ARG A 113 2.06 -0.38 11.74
C ARG A 113 0.57 -0.69 11.64
N ASN A 114 0.05 -0.88 10.44
CA ASN A 114 -1.35 -1.25 10.24
C ASN A 114 -1.69 -2.59 10.89
N TRP A 115 -0.85 -3.61 10.73
CA TRP A 115 -1.04 -4.93 11.35
C TRP A 115 -1.04 -4.89 12.88
N ILE A 116 -0.20 -4.03 13.47
CA ILE A 116 -0.14 -3.88 14.93
C ILE A 116 -1.34 -3.06 15.45
N ALA A 117 -1.77 -2.04 14.70
CA ALA A 117 -2.96 -1.26 15.02
C ALA A 117 -4.25 -2.09 14.95
N MET A 118 -4.30 -3.04 14.02
CA MET A 118 -5.47 -3.86 13.70
C MET A 118 -5.07 -5.35 13.70
N PRO A 119 -4.86 -5.98 14.88
CA PRO A 119 -4.50 -7.39 14.94
C PRO A 119 -5.66 -8.26 14.46
N VAL A 120 -5.40 -9.15 13.50
CA VAL A 120 -6.43 -10.04 12.92
C VAL A 120 -6.81 -11.16 13.88
N LYS A 121 -8.09 -11.57 13.86
CA LYS A 121 -8.63 -12.70 14.64
C LYS A 121 -8.65 -14.03 13.89
N SER A 122 -8.61 -14.00 12.55
CA SER A 122 -8.64 -15.23 11.74
C SER A 122 -7.40 -16.07 11.99
N ILE A 123 -7.62 -17.30 12.48
CA ILE A 123 -6.55 -18.27 12.70
C ILE A 123 -5.94 -18.70 11.35
N GLU A 124 -6.77 -18.79 10.31
CA GLU A 124 -6.33 -19.11 8.96
C GLU A 124 -5.33 -18.07 8.44
N GLU A 125 -5.68 -16.77 8.54
CA GLU A 125 -4.78 -15.70 8.13
C GLU A 125 -3.48 -15.67 8.94
N LEU A 126 -3.58 -15.89 10.27
CA LEU A 126 -2.40 -15.98 11.13
C LEU A 126 -1.49 -17.15 10.72
N ASN A 127 -2.06 -18.32 10.43
CA ASN A 127 -1.29 -19.49 10.00
C ASN A 127 -0.58 -19.23 8.67
N VAL A 128 -1.24 -18.59 7.69
CA VAL A 128 -0.62 -18.20 6.42
C VAL A 128 0.59 -17.29 6.66
N ARG A 129 0.45 -16.28 7.53
CA ARG A 129 1.57 -15.38 7.89
C ARG A 129 2.71 -16.15 8.59
N HIS A 130 2.39 -17.04 9.52
CA HIS A 130 3.37 -17.86 10.23
C HIS A 130 4.13 -18.80 9.29
N ASN A 131 3.43 -19.45 8.37
CA ASN A 131 4.03 -20.34 7.36
C ASN A 131 5.03 -19.61 6.48
N ILE A 132 4.67 -18.42 5.99
CA ILE A 132 5.57 -17.59 5.17
C ILE A 132 6.82 -17.19 5.96
N VAL A 133 6.66 -16.76 7.22
CA VAL A 133 7.79 -16.42 8.09
C VAL A 133 8.69 -17.64 8.29
N GLU A 134 8.13 -18.80 8.63
CA GLU A 134 8.87 -20.04 8.88
C GLU A 134 9.72 -20.48 7.67
N VAL A 135 9.15 -20.38 6.46
CA VAL A 135 9.85 -20.69 5.20
C VAL A 135 11.03 -19.75 4.97
N LEU A 136 10.83 -18.44 5.16
CA LEU A 136 11.90 -17.44 5.01
C LEU A 136 12.97 -17.54 6.11
N LEU A 137 12.61 -18.01 7.31
CA LEU A 137 13.57 -18.21 8.41
C LEU A 137 14.55 -19.36 8.14
N LYS A 138 14.14 -20.38 7.39
CA LYS A 138 14.95 -21.58 7.10
C LYS A 138 16.10 -21.31 6.11
N ASP A 139 16.01 -20.27 5.29
CA ASP A 139 17.00 -19.92 4.27
C ASP A 139 17.53 -18.48 4.47
N ASN A 140 18.56 -18.34 5.29
CA ASN A 140 19.10 -17.04 5.66
C ASN A 140 19.75 -16.30 4.47
N GLU A 141 20.35 -17.02 3.53
CA GLU A 141 21.04 -16.44 2.37
C GLU A 141 20.02 -15.77 1.45
N ARG A 142 19.01 -16.52 1.01
CA ARG A 142 17.92 -15.98 0.18
C ARG A 142 17.11 -14.91 0.88
N ARG A 143 16.95 -15.01 2.22
CA ARG A 143 16.28 -13.96 3.00
C ARG A 143 17.04 -12.64 2.95
N GLU A 144 18.37 -12.66 3.01
CA GLU A 144 19.19 -11.45 2.93
C GLU A 144 19.19 -10.87 1.51
N GLU A 145 19.24 -11.72 0.47
CA GLU A 145 19.07 -11.29 -0.92
C GLU A 145 17.69 -10.63 -1.16
N LEU A 146 16.63 -11.24 -0.63
CA LEU A 146 15.28 -10.69 -0.67
C LEU A 146 15.24 -9.32 0.02
N ARG A 147 15.93 -9.18 1.16
CA ARG A 147 16.01 -7.92 1.89
C ARG A 147 16.62 -6.82 1.03
N GLY A 148 17.73 -7.09 0.35
CA GLY A 148 18.36 -6.14 -0.58
C GLY A 148 17.41 -5.71 -1.71
N CYS A 149 16.73 -6.67 -2.33
CA CYS A 149 15.75 -6.36 -3.39
C CYS A 149 14.59 -5.49 -2.86
N LEU A 150 14.12 -5.73 -1.63
CA LEU A 150 13.06 -4.95 -0.99
C LEU A 150 13.51 -3.53 -0.62
N GLU A 151 14.79 -3.31 -0.31
CA GLU A 151 15.35 -1.97 -0.11
C GLU A 151 15.37 -1.17 -1.42
N ASP A 152 15.78 -1.82 -2.51
CA ASP A 152 15.85 -1.21 -3.84
C ASP A 152 14.46 -0.92 -4.45
N LEU A 153 13.38 -1.52 -3.94
CA LEU A 153 12.00 -1.14 -4.29
C LEU A 153 11.69 0.32 -3.93
N GLY A 154 12.20 0.82 -2.81
CA GLY A 154 11.83 2.13 -2.26
C GLY A 154 10.35 2.25 -1.88
N ASP A 155 9.78 3.45 -2.03
CA ASP A 155 8.38 3.75 -1.67
C ASP A 155 7.45 3.73 -2.91
N LEU A 156 7.25 2.54 -3.49
CA LEU A 156 6.40 2.36 -4.66
C LEU A 156 4.96 2.82 -4.44
N GLU A 157 4.38 2.49 -3.28
CA GLU A 157 3.00 2.87 -2.94
C GLU A 157 2.78 4.39 -3.04
N ARG A 158 3.72 5.19 -2.52
CA ARG A 158 3.66 6.66 -2.61
C ARG A 158 3.88 7.16 -4.03
N ILE A 159 4.79 6.56 -4.79
CA ILE A 159 5.07 6.96 -6.18
C ILE A 159 3.84 6.69 -7.06
N ILE A 160 3.20 5.52 -6.93
CA ILE A 160 1.97 5.16 -7.65
C ILE A 160 0.84 6.14 -7.30
N SER A 161 0.71 6.48 -6.01
CA SER A 161 -0.30 7.46 -5.56
C SER A 161 -0.10 8.84 -6.21
N LYS A 162 1.16 9.29 -6.35
CA LYS A 162 1.49 10.53 -7.08
C LYS A 162 1.24 10.42 -8.58
N ALA A 163 1.55 9.27 -9.18
CA ALA A 163 1.29 9.03 -10.61
C ALA A 163 -0.20 9.11 -10.91
N ALA A 164 -1.03 8.44 -10.12
CA ALA A 164 -2.47 8.47 -10.28
C ALA A 164 -3.08 9.88 -10.09
N ALA A 165 -2.47 10.69 -9.23
CA ALA A 165 -2.86 12.08 -9.02
C ALA A 165 -2.26 13.06 -10.07
N GLY A 166 -1.56 12.57 -11.09
CA GLY A 166 -0.91 13.40 -12.12
C GLY A 166 0.25 14.27 -11.60
N LYS A 167 0.79 13.96 -10.41
CA LYS A 167 1.81 14.76 -9.69
C LYS A 167 3.18 14.09 -9.62
N ILE A 168 3.39 13.02 -10.37
CA ILE A 168 4.67 12.31 -10.42
C ILE A 168 5.72 13.15 -11.16
N SER A 169 6.93 13.24 -10.61
CA SER A 169 8.06 13.90 -11.25
C SER A 169 8.87 12.92 -12.14
N PRO A 170 9.64 13.41 -13.14
CA PRO A 170 10.46 12.53 -13.99
C PRO A 170 11.44 11.63 -13.21
N ARG A 171 12.01 12.14 -12.11
CA ARG A 171 12.88 11.35 -11.23
C ARG A 171 12.12 10.23 -10.51
N GLU A 172 10.89 10.50 -10.10
CA GLU A 172 10.03 9.48 -9.50
C GLU A 172 9.57 8.44 -10.51
N VAL A 173 9.43 8.80 -11.80
CA VAL A 173 9.21 7.81 -12.89
C VAL A 173 10.41 6.86 -13.02
N VAL A 174 11.64 7.38 -12.91
CA VAL A 174 12.85 6.53 -12.89
C VAL A 174 12.90 5.66 -11.65
N GLN A 175 12.50 6.17 -10.47
CA GLN A 175 12.40 5.38 -9.25
C GLN A 175 11.34 4.28 -9.38
N LEU A 176 10.17 4.57 -9.96
CA LEU A 176 9.14 3.59 -10.27
C LEU A 176 9.71 2.47 -11.14
N LYS A 177 10.40 2.83 -12.23
CA LYS A 177 11.08 1.87 -13.11
C LYS A 177 12.04 0.96 -12.33
N LYS A 178 12.94 1.56 -11.54
CA LYS A 178 13.93 0.81 -10.74
C LYS A 178 13.26 -0.15 -9.74
N GLY A 179 12.21 0.30 -9.07
CA GLY A 179 11.46 -0.56 -8.15
C GLY A 179 10.76 -1.70 -8.88
N LEU A 180 10.06 -1.43 -9.99
CA LEU A 180 9.42 -2.49 -10.78
C LEU A 180 10.42 -3.53 -11.32
N GLN A 181 11.66 -3.13 -11.63
CA GLN A 181 12.73 -4.04 -12.02
C GLN A 181 13.17 -5.01 -10.91
N GLN A 182 12.85 -4.75 -9.64
CA GLN A 182 13.14 -5.67 -8.53
C GLN A 182 12.09 -6.78 -8.41
N ILE A 183 10.92 -6.68 -9.07
CA ILE A 183 9.87 -7.69 -8.96
C ILE A 183 10.34 -9.06 -9.47
N PRO A 184 10.94 -9.21 -10.68
CA PRO A 184 11.37 -10.52 -11.15
C PRO A 184 12.41 -11.21 -10.23
N PRO A 185 13.48 -10.54 -9.76
CA PRO A 185 14.39 -11.11 -8.77
C PRO A 185 13.68 -11.56 -7.49
N ILE A 186 12.74 -10.77 -6.95
CA ILE A 186 11.95 -11.14 -5.77
C ILE A 186 11.15 -12.43 -6.03
N LYS A 187 10.51 -12.56 -7.20
CA LYS A 187 9.76 -13.79 -7.54
C LYS A 187 10.68 -14.99 -7.63
N GLU A 188 11.87 -14.84 -8.22
CA GLU A 188 12.85 -15.92 -8.36
C GLU A 188 13.37 -16.39 -6.99
N ILE A 189 13.80 -15.45 -6.13
CA ILE A 189 14.27 -15.75 -4.78
C ILE A 189 13.18 -16.47 -3.99
N CYS A 190 11.98 -15.90 -3.92
CA CYS A 190 10.89 -16.48 -3.13
C CYS A 190 10.42 -17.84 -3.68
N SER A 191 10.50 -18.06 -5.01
CA SER A 191 10.23 -19.39 -5.61
C SER A 191 11.32 -20.40 -5.25
N GLY A 192 12.58 -19.95 -5.18
CA GLY A 192 13.70 -20.76 -4.70
C GLY A 192 13.54 -21.19 -3.24
N VAL A 193 13.04 -20.31 -2.37
CA VAL A 193 12.73 -20.65 -0.97
C VAL A 193 11.50 -21.57 -0.87
N ALA A 194 10.45 -21.31 -1.65
CA ALA A 194 9.27 -22.19 -1.66
C ALA A 194 9.62 -23.63 -2.08
N GLY A 195 10.56 -23.81 -3.02
CA GLY A 195 11.01 -25.12 -3.46
C GLY A 195 11.71 -25.97 -2.38
N THR A 196 12.16 -25.37 -1.28
CA THR A 196 12.85 -26.07 -0.17
C THR A 196 11.97 -26.30 1.06
N GLY A 197 10.76 -25.73 1.08
CA GLY A 197 9.82 -25.84 2.19
C GLY A 197 9.09 -27.19 2.26
N THR A 198 8.43 -27.45 3.39
CA THR A 198 7.46 -28.56 3.47
C THR A 198 6.19 -28.18 2.72
N ASN A 199 5.46 -29.18 2.15
CA ASN A 199 4.37 -28.95 1.20
C ASN A 199 3.33 -27.88 1.63
N GLY A 200 3.04 -27.73 2.92
CA GLY A 200 2.09 -26.73 3.43
C GLY A 200 2.65 -25.30 3.42
N GLU A 201 3.85 -25.10 3.99
CA GLU A 201 4.41 -23.77 4.18
C GLU A 201 4.85 -23.12 2.86
N ALA A 202 5.41 -23.93 1.96
CA ALA A 202 5.82 -23.51 0.62
C ALA A 202 4.66 -23.00 -0.25
N THR A 203 3.45 -23.52 0.00
CA THR A 203 2.27 -23.19 -0.82
C THR A 203 1.81 -21.75 -0.58
N ASP A 204 1.76 -21.30 0.68
CA ASP A 204 1.30 -19.95 1.02
C ASP A 204 2.21 -18.85 0.43
N LEU A 205 3.53 -19.05 0.47
CA LEU A 205 4.48 -18.14 -0.14
C LEU A 205 4.35 -18.16 -1.68
N ALA A 206 4.20 -19.34 -2.29
CA ALA A 206 4.01 -19.46 -3.73
C ALA A 206 2.72 -18.76 -4.21
N GLU A 207 1.60 -18.93 -3.50
CA GLU A 207 0.34 -18.25 -3.79
C GLU A 207 0.45 -16.73 -3.69
N LEU A 208 1.21 -16.23 -2.71
CA LEU A 208 1.48 -14.79 -2.59
C LEU A 208 2.28 -14.26 -3.80
N ILE A 209 3.32 -14.98 -4.22
CA ILE A 209 4.15 -14.59 -5.37
C ILE A 209 3.38 -14.62 -6.69
N LEU A 210 2.44 -15.57 -6.86
CA LEU A 210 1.61 -15.68 -8.06
C LEU A 210 0.77 -14.42 -8.31
N LYS A 211 0.43 -13.67 -7.27
CA LYS A 211 -0.31 -12.40 -7.37
C LYS A 211 0.56 -11.22 -7.84
N LEU A 212 1.90 -11.36 -7.82
CA LEU A 212 2.81 -10.32 -8.28
C LEU A 212 2.94 -10.35 -9.81
N ASP A 213 2.48 -9.29 -10.48
CA ASP A 213 2.76 -9.04 -11.89
C ASP A 213 4.16 -8.42 -12.04
N ASN A 214 4.92 -8.88 -13.03
CA ASN A 214 6.22 -8.32 -13.37
C ASN A 214 6.11 -6.92 -14.00
N CYS A 215 4.92 -6.54 -14.47
CA CYS A 215 4.67 -5.29 -15.17
C CYS A 215 5.64 -5.07 -16.34
N SER A 216 6.09 -6.15 -17.00
CA SER A 216 7.12 -6.10 -18.04
C SER A 216 6.84 -5.09 -19.15
N PRO A 217 5.60 -4.99 -19.70
CA PRO A 217 5.30 -4.02 -20.74
C PRO A 217 5.55 -2.57 -20.29
N LEU A 218 5.18 -2.25 -19.05
CA LEU A 218 5.41 -0.92 -18.48
C LEU A 218 6.91 -0.67 -18.24
N VAL A 219 7.62 -1.65 -17.69
CA VAL A 219 9.07 -1.53 -17.45
C VAL A 219 9.81 -1.32 -18.77
N GLU A 220 9.50 -2.10 -19.80
CA GLU A 220 10.09 -1.97 -21.14
C GLU A 220 9.79 -0.60 -21.76
N GLN A 221 8.56 -0.12 -21.61
CA GLN A 221 8.18 1.22 -22.05
C GLN A 221 9.01 2.30 -21.34
N LEU A 222 9.12 2.23 -20.01
CA LEU A 222 9.88 3.20 -19.22
C LEU A 222 11.39 3.16 -19.51
N ILE A 223 11.94 1.98 -19.85
CA ILE A 223 13.34 1.85 -20.29
C ILE A 223 13.55 2.55 -21.63
N ARG A 224 12.61 2.36 -22.57
CA ARG A 224 12.71 2.92 -23.92
C ARG A 224 12.50 4.43 -23.93
N GLU A 225 11.56 4.93 -23.13
CA GLU A 225 11.03 6.29 -23.29
C GLU A 225 11.66 7.32 -22.35
N ILE A 226 12.17 6.92 -21.18
CA ILE A 226 12.68 7.85 -20.16
C ILE A 226 14.19 7.75 -20.01
N LEU A 227 14.87 8.90 -20.04
CA LEU A 227 16.31 9.00 -19.82
C LEU A 227 16.70 8.40 -18.45
N PRO A 228 17.90 7.81 -18.33
CA PRO A 228 18.39 7.30 -17.04
C PRO A 228 18.52 8.36 -15.95
N ASP A 229 18.86 9.60 -16.33
CA ASP A 229 18.96 10.77 -15.45
C ASP A 229 18.19 11.96 -16.04
N PRO A 230 16.85 11.99 -15.88
CA PRO A 230 16.03 13.05 -16.44
C PRO A 230 16.08 14.31 -15.57
N ALA A 231 15.77 15.46 -16.19
CA ALA A 231 15.58 16.70 -15.45
C ALA A 231 14.54 16.55 -14.33
N GLY A 232 14.78 17.20 -13.18
CA GLY A 232 13.92 17.06 -12.00
C GLY A 232 12.51 17.64 -12.16
N GLN A 233 12.29 18.50 -13.16
CA GLN A 233 11.00 19.11 -13.48
C GLN A 233 10.80 19.16 -14.98
N ILE A 234 9.54 19.00 -15.40
CA ILE A 234 9.12 19.18 -16.79
C ILE A 234 9.47 20.62 -17.22
N GLY A 235 10.09 20.75 -18.40
CA GLY A 235 10.49 22.04 -18.97
C GLY A 235 11.85 22.58 -18.50
N LYS A 236 12.60 21.85 -17.67
CA LYS A 236 13.94 22.26 -17.18
C LYS A 236 15.09 21.40 -17.71
N GLY A 237 14.88 20.68 -18.80
CA GLY A 237 15.90 19.86 -19.46
C GLY A 237 15.31 18.60 -20.07
N ASP A 238 16.19 17.71 -20.50
CA ASP A 238 15.82 16.50 -21.20
C ASP A 238 15.24 15.45 -20.24
N ILE A 239 14.16 14.81 -20.69
CA ILE A 239 13.44 13.78 -19.93
C ILE A 239 13.21 12.54 -20.79
N ILE A 240 12.80 12.75 -22.04
CA ILE A 240 12.46 11.71 -23.00
C ILE A 240 13.70 11.29 -23.78
N CYS A 241 13.84 10.00 -24.04
CA CYS A 241 14.91 9.48 -24.89
C CYS A 241 14.83 10.04 -26.32
N PRO A 242 15.97 10.29 -27.00
CA PRO A 242 15.97 10.75 -28.38
C PRO A 242 15.24 9.76 -29.30
N GLY A 243 14.43 10.27 -30.24
CA GLY A 243 13.74 9.46 -31.24
C GLY A 243 12.39 8.88 -30.81
N ILE A 244 11.88 9.25 -29.64
CA ILE A 244 10.54 8.87 -29.17
C ILE A 244 9.47 9.90 -29.56
N SER A 245 9.82 11.18 -29.49
CA SER A 245 9.01 12.29 -30.02
C SER A 245 9.91 13.13 -30.93
N GLU A 246 9.38 13.52 -32.08
CA GLU A 246 9.93 14.63 -32.88
C GLU A 246 9.85 15.96 -32.11
#